data_AF-W0AK66-F1
#
_entry.id   AF-W0AK66-F1
#
_cell.length_a   1.000
_cell.length_b   1.000
_cell.length_c   1.000
_cell.angle_alpha   90.00
_cell.angle_beta   90.00
_cell.angle_gamma   90.00
#
_symmetry.space_group_name_H-M   'P 1'
#
loop_
_entity.id
_entity.type
_entity.pdbx_description
1 polymer ?
#
loop_
_entity_poly.entity_id
_entity_poly.type
_entity_poly.pdbx_seq_one_letter_code
_entity_poly.pdbx_strand_id
1 'polypeptide(L)'
;MRRAMWMPHTPGVGRPIFAKPHQVRQRRSIAEMRCTVCGEKTPEGDRWWFQLGEVREGWFMTTEAPVHRRCADFALTVCPHLRGQEDRLEPMPGGFRILSSLIGGPAVERDFGFTIRPGERVIGALKIAWKEKFMRRAV
;
A
#
# COMPACT_ATOMS: atom_id res chain seq x y z
N MET A 1 -23.45 -5.18 1.11
CA MET A 1 -22.37 -4.34 1.70
C MET A 1 -21.26 -5.27 2.21
N ARG A 2 -19.98 -5.03 1.90
CA ARG A 2 -18.87 -5.89 2.39
C ARG A 2 -18.31 -5.33 3.70
N ARG A 3 -18.06 -6.20 4.69
CA ARG A 3 -17.41 -5.78 5.95
C ARG A 3 -15.94 -5.47 5.70
N ALA A 4 -15.41 -4.49 6.42
CA ALA A 4 -14.01 -4.11 6.33
C ALA A 4 -13.43 -3.88 7.73
N MET A 5 -12.18 -4.27 7.94
CA MET A 5 -11.47 -4.02 9.19
C MET A 5 -11.34 -2.52 9.38
N TRP A 6 -11.83 -2.02 10.51
CA TRP A 6 -11.72 -0.63 10.90
C TRP A 6 -10.72 -0.49 12.04
N MET A 7 -9.99 0.62 12.04
CA MET A 7 -9.01 0.97 13.06
C MET A 7 -9.31 2.39 13.56
N PRO A 8 -9.33 2.62 14.88
CA PRO A 8 -9.50 3.95 15.46
C PRO A 8 -8.45 4.94 14.95
N HIS A 9 -8.89 6.16 14.61
CA HIS A 9 -8.06 7.15 13.96
C HIS A 9 -7.77 8.35 14.88
N THR A 10 -6.57 8.35 15.48
CA THR A 10 -6.12 9.44 16.37
C THR A 10 -4.69 9.89 15.97
N PRO A 11 -4.53 10.70 14.90
CA PRO A 11 -3.22 11.19 14.47
C PRO A 11 -2.43 11.85 15.60
N GLY A 12 -1.11 11.60 15.67
CA GLY A 12 -0.23 12.23 16.66
C GLY A 12 -0.25 11.60 18.05
N VAL A 13 -1.11 10.62 18.30
CA VAL A 13 -1.22 9.92 19.59
C VAL A 13 -0.62 8.51 19.50
N GLY A 14 0.14 8.12 20.53
CA GLY A 14 0.74 6.78 20.64
C GLY A 14 2.07 6.63 19.90
N ARG A 15 2.56 5.38 19.81
CA ARG A 15 3.79 5.03 19.08
C ARG A 15 3.44 4.37 17.75
N PRO A 16 4.15 4.68 16.65
CA PRO A 16 3.94 3.99 15.38
C PRO A 16 4.27 2.50 15.51
N ILE A 17 3.41 1.66 14.93
CA ILE A 17 3.68 0.22 14.80
C ILE A 17 4.24 -0.01 13.40
N PHE A 18 5.55 -0.14 13.30
CA PHE A 18 6.22 -0.38 12.03
C PHE A 18 5.73 -1.69 11.38
N ALA A 19 5.73 -1.73 10.05
CA ALA A 19 5.23 -2.84 9.23
C ALA A 19 3.75 -3.21 9.42
N LYS A 20 2.96 -2.43 10.17
CA LYS A 20 1.50 -2.61 10.29
C LYS A 20 0.76 -1.37 9.77
N PRO A 21 0.40 -1.33 8.46
CA PRO A 21 -0.35 -0.22 7.90
C PRO A 21 -1.69 -0.04 8.60
N HIS A 22 -2.05 1.22 8.88
CA HIS A 22 -3.38 1.54 9.39
C HIS A 22 -4.42 1.34 8.28
N GLN A 23 -5.25 0.31 8.39
CA GLN A 23 -6.13 -0.16 7.30
C GLN A 23 -7.02 0.94 6.72
N VAL A 24 -7.62 1.79 7.57
CA VAL A 24 -8.46 2.90 7.08
C VAL A 24 -7.66 3.90 6.23
N ARG A 25 -6.47 4.31 6.70
CA ARG A 25 -5.59 5.25 5.97
C ARG A 25 -5.05 4.61 4.69
N GLN A 26 -4.59 3.37 4.76
CA GLN A 26 -4.05 2.64 3.63
C GLN A 26 -5.07 2.51 2.50
N ARG A 27 -6.29 2.08 2.84
CA ARG A 27 -7.37 1.98 1.84
C ARG A 27 -7.72 3.33 1.25
N ARG A 28 -7.75 4.39 2.07
CA ARG A 28 -7.99 5.75 1.60
C ARG A 28 -6.88 6.22 0.66
N SER A 29 -5.62 5.95 0.99
CA SER A 29 -4.49 6.33 0.15
C SER A 29 -4.53 5.65 -1.21
N ILE A 30 -4.88 4.37 -1.28
CA ILE A 30 -5.05 3.69 -2.58
C ILE A 30 -6.30 4.19 -3.32
N ALA A 31 -7.45 4.26 -2.64
CA ALA A 31 -8.71 4.61 -3.30
C ALA A 31 -8.70 6.03 -3.88
N GLU A 32 -8.01 6.96 -3.21
CA GLU A 32 -7.92 8.36 -3.63
C GLU A 32 -6.58 8.72 -4.29
N MET A 33 -5.67 7.76 -4.48
CA MET A 33 -4.30 7.98 -4.95
C MET A 33 -3.61 9.10 -4.17
N ARG A 34 -3.47 8.92 -2.85
CA ARG A 34 -2.76 9.87 -1.98
C ARG A 34 -1.32 9.43 -1.74
N CYS A 35 -0.43 10.42 -1.73
CA CYS A 35 0.97 10.26 -1.37
C CYS A 35 1.11 9.64 0.02
N THR A 36 1.89 8.56 0.13
CA THR A 36 2.16 7.91 1.42
C THR A 36 3.08 8.73 2.34
N VAL A 37 3.72 9.78 1.82
CA VAL A 37 4.59 10.69 2.58
C VAL A 37 3.82 11.90 3.08
N CYS A 38 3.26 12.72 2.18
CA CYS A 38 2.60 13.98 2.57
C CYS A 38 1.08 13.85 2.78
N GLY A 39 0.44 12.78 2.29
CA GLY A 39 -1.01 12.55 2.42
C GLY A 39 -1.88 13.26 1.37
N GLU A 40 -1.31 14.11 0.52
CA GLU A 40 -2.03 14.80 -0.56
C GLU A 40 -2.25 13.91 -1.78
N LYS A 41 -3.27 14.23 -2.59
CA LYS A 41 -3.55 13.49 -3.83
C LYS A 41 -2.38 13.61 -4.81
N THR A 42 -2.04 12.51 -5.48
CA THR A 42 -1.06 12.46 -6.56
C THR A 42 -1.79 12.56 -7.90
N PRO A 43 -1.57 13.64 -8.68
CA PRO A 43 -2.10 13.73 -10.03
C PRO A 43 -1.44 12.67 -10.92
N GLU A 44 -2.11 12.23 -11.98
CA GLU A 44 -1.67 11.07 -12.78
C GLU A 44 -0.23 11.19 -13.31
N GLY A 45 0.18 12.37 -13.76
CA GLY A 45 1.54 12.63 -14.24
C GLY A 45 2.63 12.72 -13.15
N ASP A 46 2.26 12.68 -11.87
CA ASP A 46 3.18 12.72 -10.73
C ASP A 46 2.93 11.56 -9.75
N ARG A 47 2.44 10.43 -10.28
CA ARG A 47 2.36 9.17 -9.53
C ARG A 47 3.64 8.40 -9.73
N TRP A 48 4.43 8.35 -8.67
CA TRP A 48 5.60 7.50 -8.57
C TRP A 48 5.39 6.43 -7.53
N TRP A 49 6.15 5.37 -7.60
CA TRP A 49 6.10 4.31 -6.61
C TRP A 49 7.44 3.59 -6.56
N PHE A 50 7.69 2.93 -5.43
CA PHE A 50 8.86 2.06 -5.27
C PHE A 50 8.42 0.62 -5.50
N GLN A 51 9.27 -0.19 -6.12
CA GLN A 51 9.05 -1.62 -6.39
C GLN A 51 8.95 -2.51 -5.13
N LEU A 52 8.04 -2.16 -4.22
CA LEU A 52 7.73 -2.80 -2.96
C LEU A 52 6.43 -3.58 -3.13
N GLY A 53 6.52 -4.88 -3.31
CA GLY A 53 5.36 -5.75 -3.47
C GLY A 53 5.78 -7.13 -3.90
N GLU A 54 4.83 -7.87 -4.46
CA GLU A 54 5.02 -9.26 -4.83
C GLU A 54 4.50 -9.50 -6.26
N VAL A 55 5.25 -10.29 -7.02
CA VAL A 55 4.76 -10.85 -8.29
C VAL A 55 4.15 -12.21 -8.02
N ARG A 56 2.92 -12.43 -8.49
CA ARG A 56 2.23 -13.72 -8.46
C ARG A 56 1.51 -13.93 -9.78
N GLU A 57 1.76 -15.06 -10.43
CA GLU A 57 1.07 -15.45 -11.68
C GLU A 57 1.12 -14.36 -12.78
N GLY A 58 2.28 -13.69 -12.92
CA GLY A 58 2.50 -12.62 -13.89
C GLY A 58 1.78 -11.29 -13.56
N TRP A 59 1.28 -11.14 -12.33
CA TRP A 59 0.74 -9.89 -11.79
C TRP A 59 1.62 -9.39 -10.66
N PHE A 60 2.04 -8.14 -10.77
CA PHE A 60 2.59 -7.43 -9.64
C PHE A 60 1.45 -6.91 -8.76
N MET A 61 1.63 -6.97 -7.44
CA MET A 61 0.68 -6.45 -6.46
C MET A 61 1.41 -5.74 -5.32
N THR A 62 0.92 -4.56 -4.94
CA THR A 62 1.43 -3.81 -3.79
C THR A 62 0.32 -3.24 -2.93
N THR A 63 0.59 -3.10 -1.64
CA THR A 63 -0.23 -2.31 -0.70
C THR A 63 0.21 -0.84 -0.61
N GLU A 64 1.30 -0.47 -1.30
CA GLU A 64 1.79 0.89 -1.34
C GLU A 64 0.97 1.74 -2.31
N ALA A 65 0.50 2.88 -1.82
CA ALA A 65 -0.09 3.90 -2.67
C ALA A 65 1.04 4.69 -3.36
N PRO A 66 0.75 5.44 -4.45
CA PRO A 66 1.76 6.26 -5.09
C PRO A 66 2.31 7.35 -4.16
N VAL A 67 3.42 7.95 -4.56
CA VAL A 67 4.05 9.14 -3.98
C VAL A 67 4.26 10.19 -5.07
N HIS A 68 4.32 11.47 -4.71
CA HIS A 68 4.84 12.51 -5.62
C HIS A 68 6.33 12.26 -5.87
N ARG A 69 6.86 12.70 -7.02
CA ARG A 69 8.29 12.58 -7.32
C ARG A 69 9.15 13.20 -6.23
N ARG A 70 8.85 14.45 -5.85
CA ARG A 70 9.58 15.17 -4.79
C ARG A 70 9.52 14.45 -3.44
N CYS A 71 8.40 13.81 -3.12
CA CYS A 71 8.25 13.04 -1.89
C CYS A 71 9.07 11.75 -1.93
N ALA A 72 9.21 11.13 -3.11
CA ALA A 72 10.09 9.98 -3.32
C ALA A 72 11.56 10.37 -3.15
N ASP A 73 11.99 11.49 -3.75
CA ASP A 73 13.36 12.01 -3.60
C ASP A 73 13.68 12.28 -2.12
N PHE A 74 12.74 12.88 -1.37
CA PHE A 74 12.88 13.03 0.07
C PHE A 74 13.01 11.68 0.78
N ALA A 75 12.12 10.72 0.47
CA ALA A 75 12.13 9.40 1.10
C ALA A 75 13.45 8.64 0.85
N LEU A 76 14.04 8.73 -0.34
CA LEU A 76 15.35 8.17 -0.68
C LEU A 76 16.48 8.72 0.23
N THR A 77 16.34 9.93 0.76
CA THR A 77 17.35 10.49 1.68
C THR A 77 17.13 10.05 3.13
N VAL A 78 15.88 10.06 3.59
CA VAL A 78 15.57 9.93 5.04
C VAL A 78 15.13 8.53 5.46
N CYS A 79 14.53 7.74 4.57
CA CYS A 79 14.00 6.43 4.93
C CYS A 79 15.12 5.38 4.94
N PRO A 80 15.42 4.74 6.09
CA PRO A 80 16.47 3.72 6.15
C PRO A 80 16.22 2.52 5.22
N HIS A 81 14.95 2.24 4.92
CA HIS A 81 14.58 1.14 4.02
C HIS A 81 14.73 1.49 2.53
N LEU A 82 14.65 2.77 2.16
CA LEU A 82 14.68 3.21 0.76
C LEU A 82 15.99 3.88 0.36
N ARG A 83 16.85 4.25 1.33
CA ARG A 83 18.10 4.93 1.04
C ARG A 83 18.96 4.12 0.06
N GLY A 84 19.34 4.76 -1.05
CA GLY A 84 20.15 4.15 -2.11
C GLY A 84 19.39 3.18 -3.02
N GLN A 85 18.06 3.26 -3.08
CA GLN A 85 17.21 2.43 -3.96
C GLN A 85 16.54 3.23 -5.07
N GLU A 86 17.28 4.18 -5.66
CA GLU A 86 16.84 5.00 -6.79
C GLU A 86 16.42 4.14 -7.99
N ASP A 87 17.08 3.00 -8.18
CA ASP A 87 16.82 2.00 -9.22
C ASP A 87 15.43 1.36 -9.12
N ARG A 88 14.83 1.38 -7.92
CA ARG A 88 13.50 0.83 -7.64
C ARG A 88 12.39 1.86 -7.72
N LEU A 89 12.70 3.13 -7.98
CA LEU A 89 11.73 4.21 -8.12
C LEU A 89 11.31 4.36 -9.58
N GLU A 90 10.02 4.21 -9.87
CA GLU A 90 9.52 4.37 -11.23
C GLU A 90 8.15 5.08 -11.30
N PRO A 91 7.79 5.65 -12.47
CA PRO A 91 6.44 6.13 -12.70
C PRO A 91 5.43 4.99 -12.53
N MET A 92 4.32 5.28 -11.88
CA MET A 92 3.25 4.32 -11.72
C MET A 92 2.63 3.99 -13.09
N PRO A 93 2.53 2.72 -13.49
CA PRO A 93 1.98 2.37 -14.79
C PRO A 93 0.49 2.67 -14.86
N GLY A 94 0.00 3.05 -16.04
CA GLY A 94 -1.44 3.13 -16.31
C GLY A 94 -2.11 1.75 -16.33
N GLY A 95 -3.45 1.74 -16.41
CA GLY A 95 -4.22 0.50 -16.61
C GLY A 95 -4.24 -0.47 -15.42
N PHE A 96 -3.78 -0.04 -14.24
CA PHE A 96 -3.81 -0.82 -13.02
C PHE A 96 -5.24 -1.18 -12.56
N ARG A 97 -5.31 -2.10 -11.59
CA ARG A 97 -6.54 -2.54 -10.93
C ARG A 97 -6.39 -2.36 -9.43
N ILE A 98 -7.48 -1.96 -8.78
CA ILE A 98 -7.58 -1.94 -7.32
C ILE A 98 -8.28 -3.23 -6.88
N LEU A 99 -7.62 -3.96 -5.99
CA LEU A 99 -8.08 -5.24 -5.46
C LEU A 99 -8.32 -5.11 -3.96
N SER A 100 -9.30 -5.85 -3.43
CA SER A 100 -9.52 -5.94 -1.98
C SER A 100 -8.87 -7.21 -1.45
N SER A 101 -7.96 -7.07 -0.49
CA SER A 101 -7.42 -8.22 0.23
C SER A 101 -8.48 -8.73 1.20
N LEU A 102 -8.83 -10.02 1.06
CA LEU A 102 -9.62 -10.71 2.07
C LEU A 102 -8.69 -11.15 3.19
N ILE A 103 -9.12 -10.95 4.43
CA ILE A 103 -8.35 -11.28 5.62
C ILE A 103 -9.11 -12.31 6.47
N GLY A 104 -8.36 -13.16 7.17
CA GLY A 104 -8.88 -14.19 8.05
C GLY A 104 -7.75 -15.01 8.67
N GLY A 105 -8.13 -16.01 9.47
CA GLY A 105 -7.21 -16.99 10.05
C GLY A 105 -6.41 -16.51 11.27
N PRO A 106 -5.54 -17.38 11.81
CA PRO A 106 -4.88 -17.17 13.11
C PRO A 106 -4.01 -15.91 13.18
N ALA A 107 -3.45 -15.46 12.05
CA ALA A 107 -2.65 -14.25 12.01
C ALA A 107 -3.48 -12.99 12.31
N VAL A 108 -4.68 -12.90 11.74
CA VAL A 108 -5.59 -11.77 11.99
C VAL A 108 -6.07 -11.76 13.42
N GLU A 109 -6.40 -12.94 13.97
CA GLU A 109 -6.82 -13.07 15.35
C GLU A 109 -5.72 -12.64 16.33
N ARG A 110 -4.49 -13.11 16.12
CA ARG A 110 -3.33 -12.70 16.93
C ARG A 110 -3.05 -11.20 16.84
N ASP A 111 -3.12 -10.62 15.64
CA ASP A 111 -2.71 -9.24 15.41
C ASP A 111 -3.79 -8.20 15.76
N PHE A 112 -5.07 -8.60 15.79
CA PHE A 112 -6.19 -7.67 15.97
C PHE A 112 -7.22 -8.08 17.03
N GLY A 113 -7.09 -9.28 17.63
CA GLY A 113 -7.90 -9.70 18.77
C GLY A 113 -9.35 -10.04 18.42
N PHE A 114 -9.67 -10.35 17.16
CA PHE A 114 -11.01 -10.81 16.78
C PHE A 114 -10.98 -11.98 15.79
N THR A 115 -11.93 -12.88 15.95
CA THR A 115 -12.10 -14.06 15.11
C THR A 115 -13.05 -13.75 13.95
N ILE A 116 -12.64 -14.03 12.71
CA ILE A 116 -13.49 -13.96 11.52
C ILE A 116 -14.10 -15.35 11.32
N ARG A 117 -15.44 -15.43 11.25
CA ARG A 117 -16.11 -16.73 11.15
C ARG A 117 -15.84 -17.38 9.78
N PRO A 118 -15.80 -18.72 9.70
CA PRO A 118 -15.73 -19.41 8.42
C PRO A 118 -16.79 -18.90 7.44
N GLY A 119 -16.38 -18.57 6.21
CA GLY A 119 -17.25 -18.01 5.16
C GLY A 119 -17.47 -16.50 5.21
N GLU A 120 -17.10 -15.80 6.29
CA GLU A 120 -17.16 -14.35 6.33
C GLU A 120 -16.08 -13.72 5.43
N ARG A 121 -16.48 -12.74 4.62
CA ARG A 121 -15.57 -11.97 3.78
C ARG A 121 -15.32 -10.61 4.41
N VAL A 122 -14.18 -10.46 5.07
CA VAL A 122 -13.74 -9.19 5.65
C VAL A 122 -12.60 -8.62 4.80
N ILE A 123 -12.74 -7.36 4.41
CA ILE A 123 -11.72 -6.63 3.66
C ILE A 123 -10.68 -6.06 4.63
N GLY A 124 -9.40 -6.38 4.39
CA GLY A 124 -8.25 -5.77 5.03
C GLY A 124 -7.75 -4.58 4.23
N ALA A 125 -6.55 -4.68 3.68
CA ALA A 125 -5.93 -3.66 2.83
C ALA A 125 -6.49 -3.69 1.40
N LEU A 126 -6.41 -2.55 0.71
CA LEU A 126 -6.47 -2.56 -0.76
C LEU A 126 -5.09 -2.92 -1.32
N LYS A 127 -5.07 -3.46 -2.53
CA LYS A 127 -3.87 -3.63 -3.33
C LYS A 127 -4.03 -2.93 -4.66
N ILE A 128 -2.95 -2.37 -5.18
CA ILE A 128 -2.86 -1.99 -6.58
C ILE A 128 -2.14 -3.12 -7.31
N ALA A 129 -2.65 -3.49 -8.47
CA ALA A 129 -2.07 -4.56 -9.29
C ALA A 129 -2.04 -4.21 -10.77
N TRP A 130 -1.00 -4.68 -11.46
CA TRP A 130 -0.88 -4.61 -12.92
C TRP A 130 -0.04 -5.79 -13.42
N LYS A 131 -0.03 -6.02 -14.73
CA LYS A 131 0.77 -7.10 -15.32
C LYS A 131 2.25 -6.80 -15.14
N GLU A 132 3.01 -7.81 -14.72
CA GLU A 132 4.45 -7.72 -14.44
C GLU A 132 5.24 -7.10 -15.61
N LYS A 133 4.85 -7.39 -16.86
CA LYS A 133 5.46 -6.82 -18.07
C LYS A 133 5.46 -5.28 -18.13
N PHE A 134 4.65 -4.61 -17.31
CA PHE A 134 4.59 -3.14 -17.22
C PHE A 134 5.52 -2.56 -16.15
N MET A 135 6.18 -3.39 -15.33
CA MET A 135 7.24 -2.95 -14.43
C MET A 135 8.52 -2.71 -15.23
N ARG A 136 9.28 -1.66 -14.89
CA ARG A 136 10.67 -1.58 -15.34
C ARG A 136 11.49 -2.63 -14.61
N ARG A 137 12.47 -3.20 -15.31
CA ARG A 137 13.48 -4.02 -14.63
C ARG A 137 14.43 -3.06 -13.91
N ALA A 138 14.64 -3.25 -12.62
CA ALA A 138 15.78 -2.63 -11.93
C ALA A 138 17.06 -3.05 -12.68
N VAL A 139 17.93 -2.09 -12.97
CA VAL A 139 19.18 -2.28 -13.70
C VAL A 139 20.26 -2.81 -12.77
#